data_AF-A0A2S7E951-F1
#
_entry.id   AF-A0A2S7E951-F1
#
_cell.length_a   1.000
_cell.length_b   1.000
_cell.length_c   1.000
_cell.angle_alpha   90.00
_cell.angle_beta   90.00
_cell.angle_gamma   90.00
#
_symmetry.space_group_name_H-M   'P 1'
#
loop_
_entity.id
_entity.type
_entity.pdbx_description
1 polymer ?
#
loop_
_entity_poly.entity_id
_entity_poly.type
_entity_poly.pdbx_seq_one_letter_code
_entity_poly.pdbx_strand_id
1 'polypeptide(L)'
;MNAREESHAIVGGYPSTWRTPNNWGNVGKSRGEALADEHQRIQELKSQESVSIFHRKDVKSEAPNQREVILSKPQIFSEEELVKAAGAKYLRLTVTDHLSPCAEDINAFIAMERELAPHERLHVHCGMGLGRTTIFIVMHDILKNARMISFEDIINRHRAFNPGRSLDGHKDVSHKGRSEFRDERSEFLSLFYEYAKENPKGQPLLWSEWLDHNA
;
A
#
# COMPACT_ATOMS: atom_id res chain seq x y z
N MET A 1 -5.18 7.18 1.51
CA MET A 1 -4.40 6.50 0.47
C MET A 1 -4.37 5.01 0.75
N ASN A 2 -4.69 4.23 -0.26
CA ASN A 2 -4.72 2.79 -0.23
C ASN A 2 -3.58 2.25 -1.10
N ALA A 3 -2.62 1.54 -0.49
CA ALA A 3 -1.44 1.01 -1.18
C ALA A 3 -1.60 -0.48 -1.56
N ARG A 4 -2.83 -0.98 -1.72
CA ARG A 4 -3.11 -2.40 -1.93
C ARG A 4 -3.26 -2.74 -3.40
N GLU A 5 -2.38 -3.57 -3.96
CA GLU A 5 -2.58 -4.17 -5.28
C GLU A 5 -3.73 -5.18 -5.27
N GLU A 6 -3.86 -5.95 -4.19
CA GLU A 6 -4.85 -7.01 -4.10
C GLU A 6 -6.29 -6.50 -4.09
N SER A 7 -7.18 -7.17 -4.84
CA SER A 7 -8.59 -6.85 -4.91
C SER A 7 -9.26 -7.00 -3.54
N HIS A 8 -10.02 -5.99 -3.12
CA HIS A 8 -10.70 -5.98 -1.83
C HIS A 8 -12.03 -5.22 -1.86
N ALA A 9 -12.86 -5.47 -0.85
CA ALA A 9 -14.18 -4.88 -0.70
C ALA A 9 -14.60 -4.85 0.78
N ILE A 10 -15.62 -4.07 1.09
CA ILE A 10 -16.32 -4.13 2.37
C ILE A 10 -17.60 -4.92 2.16
N VAL A 11 -17.78 -6.03 2.87
CA VAL A 11 -18.91 -6.95 2.72
C VAL A 11 -19.66 -7.03 4.04
N GLY A 12 -20.86 -6.47 4.12
CA GLY A 12 -21.66 -6.44 5.35
C GLY A 12 -20.93 -5.83 6.56
N GLY A 13 -20.06 -4.84 6.32
CA GLY A 13 -19.20 -4.22 7.34
C GLY A 13 -17.86 -4.91 7.56
N TYR A 14 -17.59 -6.05 6.92
CA TYR A 14 -16.32 -6.76 7.05
C TYR A 14 -15.34 -6.37 5.94
N PRO A 15 -14.15 -5.82 6.26
CA PRO A 15 -13.08 -5.64 5.30
C PRO A 15 -12.60 -7.00 4.77
N SER A 16 -12.81 -7.23 3.49
CA SER A 16 -12.63 -8.51 2.81
C SER A 16 -11.64 -8.38 1.67
N THR A 17 -10.96 -9.47 1.32
CA THR A 17 -9.92 -9.47 0.28
C THR A 17 -9.94 -10.81 -0.43
N TRP A 18 -9.87 -10.79 -1.76
CA TRP A 18 -9.70 -12.00 -2.55
C TRP A 18 -8.26 -12.51 -2.39
N ARG A 19 -8.08 -13.41 -1.43
CA ARG A 19 -6.76 -13.88 -1.01
C ARG A 19 -6.23 -14.98 -1.94
N THR A 20 -5.04 -14.76 -2.50
CA THR A 20 -4.24 -15.78 -3.20
C THR A 20 -2.97 -16.11 -2.41
N PRO A 21 -2.21 -17.17 -2.75
CA PRO A 21 -0.87 -17.39 -2.21
C PRO A 21 -0.01 -16.14 -2.31
N ASN A 22 0.76 -15.84 -1.26
CA ASN A 22 1.54 -14.59 -1.12
C ASN A 22 0.77 -13.26 -1.25
N ASN A 23 -0.56 -13.28 -1.34
CA ASN A 23 -1.39 -12.09 -1.57
C ASN A 23 -1.13 -11.42 -2.93
N TRP A 24 -0.70 -12.22 -3.92
CA TRP A 24 -0.29 -11.79 -5.26
C TRP A 24 -1.40 -12.02 -6.29
N GLY A 25 -2.62 -11.58 -5.99
CA GLY A 25 -3.79 -11.83 -6.84
C GLY A 25 -3.77 -11.05 -8.16
N ASN A 26 -3.00 -9.97 -8.21
CA ASN A 26 -2.93 -9.03 -9.33
C ASN A 26 -1.48 -8.77 -9.78
N VAL A 27 -0.52 -9.60 -9.37
CA VAL A 27 0.88 -9.44 -9.78
C VAL A 27 1.01 -9.52 -11.29
N GLY A 28 1.74 -8.57 -11.87
CA GLY A 28 1.96 -8.46 -13.31
C GLY A 28 0.83 -7.76 -14.07
N LYS A 29 -0.29 -7.43 -13.42
CA LYS A 29 -1.31 -6.57 -14.01
C LYS A 29 -0.90 -5.11 -13.93
N SER A 30 -1.28 -4.33 -14.93
CA SER A 30 -1.27 -2.87 -14.84
C SER A 30 -2.27 -2.38 -13.78
N ARG A 31 -2.12 -1.11 -13.36
CA ARG A 31 -3.06 -0.46 -12.44
C ARG A 31 -4.50 -0.52 -12.95
N GLY A 32 -4.71 -0.25 -14.23
CA GLY A 32 -6.05 -0.29 -14.85
C GLY A 32 -6.67 -1.70 -14.80
N GLU A 33 -5.89 -2.73 -15.09
CA GLU A 33 -6.34 -4.12 -15.04
C GLU A 33 -6.65 -4.60 -13.62
N ALA A 34 -5.84 -4.20 -12.62
CA ALA A 34 -6.09 -4.53 -11.22
C ALA A 34 -7.39 -3.87 -10.70
N LEU A 35 -7.64 -2.61 -11.07
CA LEU A 35 -8.89 -1.90 -10.73
C LEU A 35 -10.10 -2.50 -11.43
N ALA A 36 -9.97 -2.90 -12.69
CA ALA A 36 -11.04 -3.57 -13.43
C ALA A 36 -11.39 -4.94 -12.84
N ASP A 37 -10.38 -5.73 -12.45
CA ASP A 37 -10.57 -7.02 -11.75
C ASP A 37 -11.31 -6.82 -10.41
N GLU A 38 -10.88 -5.85 -9.60
CA GLU A 38 -11.57 -5.54 -8.34
C GLU A 38 -13.02 -5.14 -8.56
N HIS A 39 -13.27 -4.25 -9.54
CA HIS A 39 -14.63 -3.81 -9.87
C HIS A 39 -15.51 -4.99 -10.29
N GLN A 40 -15.02 -5.83 -11.21
CA GLN A 40 -15.75 -7.01 -11.68
C GLN A 40 -16.10 -7.95 -10.53
N ARG A 41 -15.13 -8.27 -9.67
CA ARG A 41 -15.35 -9.13 -8.50
C ARG A 41 -16.38 -8.56 -7.54
N ILE A 42 -16.39 -7.25 -7.33
CA ILE A 42 -17.40 -6.58 -6.49
C ILE A 42 -18.80 -6.71 -7.12
N GLN A 43 -18.93 -6.55 -8.44
CA GLN A 43 -20.22 -6.74 -9.12
C GLN A 43 -20.72 -8.19 -9.05
N GLU A 44 -19.83 -9.16 -9.27
CA GLU A 44 -20.12 -10.59 -9.12
C GLU A 44 -20.54 -10.93 -7.69
N LEU A 45 -19.92 -10.32 -6.69
CA LEU A 45 -20.28 -10.52 -5.28
C LEU A 45 -21.65 -9.90 -4.95
N LYS A 46 -21.96 -8.72 -5.52
CA LYS A 46 -23.25 -8.04 -5.38
C LYS A 46 -24.42 -8.81 -5.99
N SER A 47 -24.19 -9.70 -6.95
CA SER A 47 -25.23 -10.53 -7.56
C SER A 47 -25.56 -11.80 -6.78
N GLN A 48 -24.76 -12.14 -5.74
CA GLN A 48 -24.98 -13.33 -4.92
C GLN A 48 -26.08 -13.10 -3.88
N GLU A 49 -26.93 -14.10 -3.65
CA GLU A 49 -27.92 -14.05 -2.56
C GLU A 49 -27.29 -14.20 -1.17
N SER A 50 -26.16 -14.92 -1.10
CA SER A 50 -25.40 -15.13 0.12
C SER A 50 -23.90 -15.03 -0.16
N VAL A 51 -23.16 -14.50 0.81
CA VAL A 51 -21.70 -14.39 0.73
C VAL A 51 -21.07 -15.03 1.96
N SER A 52 -20.15 -15.97 1.71
CA SER A 52 -19.28 -16.55 2.75
C SER A 52 -17.99 -15.75 2.90
N ILE A 53 -17.66 -15.38 4.13
CA ILE A 53 -16.42 -14.70 4.49
C ILE A 53 -15.60 -15.63 5.38
N PHE A 54 -14.34 -15.83 5.01
CA PHE A 54 -13.41 -16.69 5.74
C PHE A 54 -12.39 -15.87 6.52
N HIS A 55 -12.09 -16.30 7.74
CA HIS A 55 -11.04 -15.68 8.53
C HIS A 55 -9.65 -16.01 7.96
N ARG A 56 -8.78 -15.02 7.80
CA ARG A 56 -7.45 -15.13 7.18
C ARG A 56 -6.57 -16.28 7.69
N LYS A 57 -6.68 -16.65 8.97
CA LYS A 57 -5.89 -17.75 9.56
C LYS A 57 -6.31 -19.13 9.07
N ASP A 58 -7.57 -19.27 8.65
CA ASP A 58 -8.18 -20.56 8.34
C ASP A 58 -7.99 -20.90 6.86
N VAL A 59 -7.89 -19.89 5.99
CA VAL A 59 -7.54 -20.00 4.56
C VAL A 59 -6.10 -20.51 4.31
N LYS A 60 -5.27 -20.64 5.36
CA LYS A 60 -3.88 -21.14 5.23
C LYS A 60 -3.72 -22.63 5.52
N SER A 61 -4.72 -23.26 6.12
CA SER A 61 -4.71 -24.68 6.48
C SER A 61 -5.77 -25.40 5.68
N GLU A 62 -5.55 -26.67 5.33
CA GLU A 62 -6.58 -27.55 4.78
C GLU A 62 -7.71 -27.87 5.79
N ALA A 63 -7.61 -27.35 7.01
CA ALA A 63 -8.65 -27.49 8.02
C ALA A 63 -9.94 -26.76 7.59
N PRO A 64 -11.11 -27.27 7.99
CA PRO A 64 -12.39 -26.59 7.77
C PRO A 64 -12.35 -25.14 8.26
N ASN A 65 -13.00 -24.22 7.55
CA ASN A 65 -13.05 -22.81 7.92
C ASN A 65 -13.91 -22.58 9.17
N GLN A 66 -13.33 -22.83 10.35
CA GLN A 66 -14.04 -22.81 11.64
C GLN A 66 -14.64 -21.44 12.00
N ARG A 67 -14.17 -20.35 11.37
CA ARG A 67 -14.65 -18.98 11.60
C ARG A 67 -15.31 -18.40 10.35
N GLU A 68 -15.94 -19.23 9.54
CA GLU A 68 -16.76 -18.78 8.42
C GLU A 68 -17.96 -17.96 8.92
N VAL A 69 -18.25 -16.86 8.22
CA VAL A 69 -19.45 -16.06 8.40
C VAL A 69 -20.22 -16.07 7.08
N ILE A 70 -21.48 -16.49 7.11
CA ILE A 70 -22.37 -16.45 5.96
C ILE A 70 -23.35 -15.29 6.13
N LEU A 71 -23.35 -14.37 5.17
CA LEU A 71 -24.23 -13.21 5.16
C LEU A 71 -25.27 -13.35 4.06
N SER A 72 -26.54 -13.09 4.37
CA SER A 72 -27.62 -13.02 3.37
C SER A 72 -27.77 -11.59 2.86
N LYS A 73 -27.70 -11.40 1.55
CA LYS A 73 -27.82 -10.11 0.84
C LYS A 73 -27.09 -8.95 1.56
N PRO A 74 -25.79 -9.09 1.88
CA PRO A 74 -25.06 -8.04 2.57
C PRO A 74 -24.92 -6.78 1.70
N GLN A 75 -24.80 -5.62 2.33
CA GLN A 75 -24.33 -4.42 1.64
C GLN A 75 -22.86 -4.59 1.25
N ILE A 76 -22.50 -4.20 0.03
CA ILE A 76 -21.13 -4.35 -0.50
C ILE A 76 -20.66 -3.03 -1.08
N PHE A 77 -19.49 -2.58 -0.65
CA PHE A 77 -18.87 -1.34 -1.10
C PHE A 77 -17.42 -1.55 -1.52
N SER A 78 -16.97 -0.80 -2.51
CA SER A 78 -15.54 -0.56 -2.68
C SER A 78 -15.03 0.34 -1.55
N GLU A 79 -13.73 0.31 -1.29
CA GLU A 79 -13.14 1.22 -0.32
C GLU A 79 -13.29 2.69 -0.75
N GLU A 80 -13.22 2.95 -2.06
CA GLU A 80 -13.42 4.29 -2.62
C GLU A 80 -14.83 4.83 -2.32
N GLU A 81 -15.87 4.03 -2.52
CA GLU A 81 -17.27 4.39 -2.23
C GLU A 81 -17.40 4.80 -0.75
N LEU A 82 -16.83 3.99 0.16
CA LEU A 82 -16.90 4.26 1.60
C LEU A 82 -16.13 5.52 2.00
N VAL A 83 -14.91 5.70 1.49
CA VAL A 83 -14.06 6.86 1.82
C VAL A 83 -14.68 8.16 1.29
N LYS A 84 -15.21 8.16 0.06
CA LYS A 84 -15.88 9.33 -0.52
C LYS A 84 -17.18 9.65 0.22
N ALA A 85 -17.96 8.64 0.61
CA ALA A 85 -19.17 8.85 1.41
C ALA A 85 -18.86 9.47 2.79
N ALA A 86 -17.68 9.20 3.35
CA ALA A 86 -17.19 9.84 4.58
C ALA A 86 -16.63 11.27 4.38
N GLY A 87 -16.68 11.81 3.16
CA GLY A 87 -16.20 13.17 2.84
C GLY A 87 -14.69 13.29 2.68
N ALA A 88 -13.96 12.19 2.51
CA ALA A 88 -12.51 12.19 2.34
C ALA A 88 -12.10 11.96 0.87
N LYS A 89 -10.94 12.53 0.50
CA LYS A 89 -10.28 12.25 -0.78
C LYS A 89 -9.72 10.81 -0.77
N TYR A 90 -9.74 10.18 -1.94
CA TYR A 90 -9.27 8.80 -2.10
C TYR A 90 -8.20 8.70 -3.19
N LEU A 91 -7.13 7.97 -2.89
CA LEU A 91 -6.06 7.62 -3.83
C LEU A 91 -5.78 6.12 -3.67
N ARG A 92 -5.84 5.39 -4.78
CA ARG A 92 -5.49 3.97 -4.88
C ARG A 92 -4.20 3.79 -5.67
N LEU A 93 -3.19 3.21 -5.03
CA LEU A 93 -1.92 2.78 -5.63
C LEU A 93 -1.85 1.25 -5.56
N THR A 94 -1.57 0.61 -6.68
CA THR A 94 -1.64 -0.86 -6.81
C THR A 94 -0.28 -1.49 -6.54
N VAL A 95 0.28 -1.23 -5.35
CA VAL A 95 1.61 -1.69 -4.97
C VAL A 95 1.57 -3.15 -4.49
N THR A 96 2.30 -4.00 -5.19
CA THR A 96 2.43 -5.44 -4.91
C THR A 96 2.89 -5.69 -3.48
N ASP A 97 2.32 -6.69 -2.80
CA ASP A 97 2.76 -7.02 -1.45
C ASP A 97 4.21 -7.51 -1.46
N HIS A 98 4.98 -7.00 -0.50
CA HIS A 98 6.41 -7.25 -0.31
C HIS A 98 7.39 -6.52 -1.25
N LEU A 99 6.94 -5.86 -2.31
CA LEU A 99 7.82 -5.15 -3.25
C LEU A 99 7.87 -3.64 -2.97
N SER A 100 8.87 -2.97 -3.57
CA SER A 100 8.92 -1.51 -3.67
C SER A 100 7.91 -0.99 -4.70
N PRO A 101 7.36 0.23 -4.53
CA PRO A 101 6.45 0.82 -5.50
C PRO A 101 7.14 1.07 -6.85
N CYS A 102 6.42 0.93 -7.95
CA CYS A 102 6.94 1.24 -9.27
C CYS A 102 6.97 2.77 -9.51
N ALA A 103 7.66 3.22 -10.56
CA ALA A 103 7.76 4.64 -10.88
C ALA A 103 6.39 5.31 -11.11
N GLU A 104 5.41 4.61 -11.69
CA GLU A 104 4.05 5.13 -11.89
C GLU A 104 3.36 5.42 -10.54
N ASP A 105 3.43 4.48 -9.59
CA ASP A 105 2.86 4.64 -8.25
C ASP A 105 3.56 5.78 -7.47
N ILE A 106 4.88 5.92 -7.63
CA ILE A 106 5.66 7.00 -7.00
C ILE A 106 5.28 8.35 -7.59
N ASN A 107 5.15 8.47 -8.92
CA ASN A 107 4.70 9.69 -9.58
C ASN A 107 3.29 10.08 -9.13
N ALA A 108 2.36 9.13 -9.07
CA ALA A 108 1.00 9.37 -8.60
C ALA A 108 0.97 9.82 -7.13
N PHE A 109 1.84 9.26 -6.28
CA PHE A 109 2.01 9.69 -4.90
C PHE A 109 2.54 11.13 -4.81
N ILE A 110 3.60 11.46 -5.56
CA ILE A 110 4.16 12.83 -5.60
C ILE A 110 3.13 13.84 -6.10
N ALA A 111 2.37 13.51 -7.13
CA ALA A 111 1.30 14.38 -7.63
C ALA A 111 0.27 14.71 -6.53
N MET A 112 -0.15 13.70 -5.75
CA MET A 112 -1.03 13.90 -4.60
C MET A 112 -0.38 14.75 -3.51
N GLU A 113 0.90 14.54 -3.19
CA GLU A 113 1.63 15.34 -2.19
C GLU A 113 1.75 16.81 -2.60
N ARG A 114 1.93 17.10 -3.89
CA ARG A 114 1.96 18.48 -4.43
C ARG A 114 0.64 19.20 -4.22
N GLU A 115 -0.48 18.49 -4.26
CA GLU A 115 -1.84 19.03 -4.09
C GLU A 115 -2.29 19.09 -2.63
N LEU A 116 -1.56 18.45 -1.71
CA LEU A 116 -1.94 18.35 -0.30
C LEU A 116 -1.86 19.72 0.39
N ALA A 117 -3.00 20.25 0.83
CA ALA A 117 -3.03 21.53 1.53
C ALA A 117 -2.43 21.42 2.95
N PRO A 118 -1.91 22.50 3.55
CA PRO A 118 -1.25 22.44 4.87
C PRO A 118 -2.09 21.85 6.02
N HIS A 119 -3.41 22.01 5.96
CA HIS A 119 -4.34 21.49 6.96
C HIS A 119 -4.81 20.06 6.66
N GLU A 120 -4.59 19.55 5.45
CA GLU A 120 -4.95 18.18 5.09
C GLU A 120 -4.02 17.18 5.80
N ARG A 121 -4.52 15.95 5.93
CA ARG A 121 -3.82 14.85 6.58
C ARG A 121 -3.82 13.65 5.67
N LEU A 122 -2.65 13.02 5.55
CA LEU A 122 -2.50 11.78 4.81
C LEU A 122 -2.73 10.61 5.76
N HIS A 123 -3.75 9.81 5.49
CA HIS A 123 -3.92 8.48 6.07
C HIS A 123 -3.47 7.42 5.06
N VAL A 124 -2.55 6.54 5.45
CA VAL A 124 -2.01 5.47 4.61
C VAL A 124 -2.33 4.12 5.22
N HIS A 125 -2.81 3.17 4.43
CA HIS A 125 -2.92 1.78 4.85
C HIS A 125 -2.51 0.80 3.74
N CYS A 126 -2.28 -0.44 4.16
CA CYS A 126 -2.09 -1.61 3.31
C CYS A 126 -2.71 -2.83 4.03
N GLY A 127 -2.46 -4.05 3.57
CA GLY A 127 -3.05 -5.24 4.18
C GLY A 127 -2.70 -5.50 5.66
N MET A 128 -1.60 -4.92 6.19
CA MET A 128 -1.18 -5.09 7.60
C MET A 128 -0.68 -3.81 8.28
N GLY A 129 -0.64 -2.67 7.59
CA GLY A 129 -0.06 -1.44 8.15
C GLY A 129 1.47 -1.47 8.36
N LEU A 130 2.16 -2.42 7.71
CA LEU A 130 3.61 -2.64 7.89
C LEU A 130 4.39 -2.14 6.67
N GLY A 131 4.83 -3.03 5.76
CA GLY A 131 5.78 -2.70 4.68
C GLY A 131 5.36 -1.51 3.80
N ARG A 132 4.35 -1.69 2.94
CA ARG A 132 3.86 -0.66 2.00
C ARG A 132 3.45 0.64 2.72
N THR A 133 2.74 0.52 3.84
CA THR A 133 2.35 1.68 4.67
C THR A 133 3.56 2.46 5.15
N THR A 134 4.58 1.78 5.66
CA THR A 134 5.80 2.43 6.16
C THR A 134 6.54 3.13 5.03
N ILE A 135 6.65 2.50 3.86
CA ILE A 135 7.31 3.11 2.69
C ILE A 135 6.70 4.48 2.39
N PHE A 136 5.38 4.56 2.19
CA PHE A 136 4.75 5.83 1.83
C PHE A 136 4.70 6.86 2.97
N ILE A 137 4.62 6.43 4.23
CA ILE A 137 4.75 7.35 5.37
C ILE A 137 6.15 7.94 5.43
N VAL A 138 7.19 7.15 5.19
CA VAL A 138 8.58 7.62 5.13
C VAL A 138 8.78 8.53 3.91
N MET A 139 8.23 8.17 2.74
CA MET A 139 8.30 9.03 1.55
C MET A 139 7.64 10.40 1.78
N HIS A 140 6.46 10.44 2.40
CA HIS A 140 5.79 11.68 2.81
C HIS A 140 6.72 12.56 3.66
N ASP A 141 7.40 11.93 4.60
CA ASP A 141 8.28 12.59 5.54
C ASP A 141 9.57 13.10 4.87
N ILE A 142 10.18 12.28 4.01
CA ILE A 142 11.32 12.62 3.17
C ILE A 142 10.99 13.85 2.30
N LEU A 143 9.87 13.86 1.59
CA LEU A 143 9.48 14.99 0.72
C LEU A 143 9.35 16.32 1.48
N LYS A 144 8.97 16.25 2.76
CA LYS A 144 8.79 17.43 3.62
C LYS A 144 10.08 17.88 4.30
N ASN A 145 10.97 16.95 4.63
CA ASN A 145 12.04 17.19 5.61
C ASN A 145 13.46 16.87 5.14
N ALA A 146 13.67 16.27 3.96
CA ALA A 146 15.00 15.82 3.52
C ALA A 146 16.05 16.93 3.35
N ARG A 147 15.63 18.20 3.25
CA ARG A 147 16.56 19.35 3.22
C ARG A 147 17.06 19.77 4.61
N MET A 148 16.40 19.33 5.68
CA MET A 148 16.66 19.78 7.06
C MET A 148 17.04 18.64 7.99
N ILE A 149 16.59 17.42 7.70
CA ILE A 149 16.74 16.25 8.56
C ILE A 149 17.45 15.16 7.78
N SER A 150 18.44 14.53 8.42
CA SER A 150 19.22 13.45 7.81
C SER A 150 18.34 12.25 7.49
N PHE A 151 18.75 11.46 6.48
CA PHE A 151 18.09 10.20 6.15
C PHE A 151 18.03 9.27 7.37
N GLU A 152 19.13 9.15 8.11
CA GLU A 152 19.21 8.30 9.30
C GLU A 152 18.20 8.71 10.38
N ASP A 153 18.06 10.01 10.66
CA ASP A 153 17.10 10.51 11.65
C ASP A 153 15.65 10.26 11.22
N ILE A 154 15.32 10.46 9.93
CA ILE A 154 14.00 10.16 9.35
C ILE A 154 13.67 8.68 9.56
N ILE A 155 14.60 7.79 9.21
CA ILE A 155 14.39 6.35 9.35
C ILE A 155 14.27 5.96 10.83
N ASN A 156 15.12 6.51 11.70
CA ASN A 156 15.11 6.20 13.13
C ASN A 156 13.82 6.64 13.83
N ARG A 157 13.27 7.82 13.50
CA ARG A 157 11.98 8.22 14.06
C ARG A 157 10.84 7.32 13.60
N HIS A 158 10.83 6.90 12.33
CA HIS A 158 9.79 6.00 11.84
C HIS A 158 9.92 4.58 12.40
N ARG A 159 11.14 4.10 12.67
CA ARG A 159 11.38 2.87 13.43
C ARG A 159 10.80 2.95 14.85
N ALA A 160 10.94 4.09 15.51
CA ALA A 160 10.41 4.30 16.86
C ALA A 160 8.86 4.31 16.89
N PHE A 161 8.20 4.92 15.89
CA PHE A 161 6.74 4.98 15.80
C PHE A 161 6.10 3.69 15.28
N ASN A 162 6.77 2.98 14.37
CA ASN A 162 6.29 1.71 13.81
C ASN A 162 7.33 0.60 14.05
N PRO A 163 7.39 0.01 15.25
CA PRO A 163 8.36 -1.04 15.60
C PRO A 163 8.11 -2.34 14.81
N GLY A 164 7.12 -2.35 13.91
CA GLY A 164 6.79 -3.44 13.01
C GLY A 164 7.83 -3.64 11.92
N ARG A 165 9.09 -3.93 12.28
CA ARG A 165 10.22 -4.53 11.51
C ARG A 165 10.42 -4.11 10.05
N SER A 166 9.74 -3.09 9.55
CA SER A 166 9.64 -2.76 8.12
C SER A 166 10.89 -2.03 7.63
N LEU A 167 11.64 -1.44 8.57
CA LEU A 167 12.87 -0.66 8.35
C LEU A 167 14.10 -1.26 9.06
N ASP A 168 14.01 -2.48 9.61
CA ASP A 168 15.14 -3.16 10.29
C ASP A 168 16.05 -3.85 9.27
N GLY A 169 17.36 -3.51 9.26
CA GLY A 169 18.38 -4.15 8.40
C GLY A 169 19.11 -5.37 9.01
N HIS A 170 18.92 -5.68 10.30
CA HIS A 170 19.75 -6.67 11.03
C HIS A 170 18.99 -7.88 11.58
N LYS A 171 18.16 -8.54 10.77
CA LYS A 171 17.70 -9.90 11.13
C LYS A 171 18.30 -10.93 10.21
N ASP A 172 18.69 -12.05 10.80
CA ASP A 172 18.91 -13.30 10.09
C ASP A 172 17.58 -13.72 9.44
N VAL A 173 17.54 -13.70 8.10
CA VAL A 173 16.35 -13.98 7.28
C VAL A 173 16.40 -15.37 6.65
N SER A 174 17.24 -16.27 7.16
CA SER A 174 17.32 -17.68 6.78
C SER A 174 15.96 -18.40 6.77
N HIS A 175 14.96 -17.89 7.50
CA HIS A 175 13.57 -18.28 7.32
C HIS A 175 12.84 -17.38 6.30
N LYS A 176 12.75 -17.88 5.06
CA LYS A 176 11.77 -17.57 3.97
C LYS A 176 12.22 -16.67 2.81
N GLY A 177 13.51 -16.41 2.59
CA GLY A 177 13.98 -15.75 1.35
C GLY A 177 13.42 -14.33 1.16
N ARG A 178 13.32 -13.56 2.23
CA ARG A 178 12.75 -12.19 2.23
C ARG A 178 13.77 -11.08 2.52
N SER A 179 15.06 -11.43 2.54
CA SER A 179 16.17 -10.48 2.72
C SER A 179 16.24 -9.50 1.55
N GLU A 180 16.25 -10.03 0.32
CA GLU A 180 16.41 -9.25 -0.93
C GLU A 180 15.39 -8.10 -1.01
N PHE A 181 14.11 -8.37 -0.74
CA PHE A 181 13.05 -7.34 -0.73
C PHE A 181 13.19 -6.26 0.35
N ARG A 182 14.03 -6.45 1.39
CA ARG A 182 14.29 -5.42 2.42
C ARG A 182 15.43 -4.51 2.01
N ASP A 183 16.46 -5.10 1.42
CA ASP A 183 17.61 -4.37 0.90
C ASP A 183 17.13 -3.45 -0.23
N GLU A 184 16.30 -3.96 -1.15
CA GLU A 184 15.62 -3.18 -2.19
C GLU A 184 14.82 -1.98 -1.64
N ARG A 185 14.19 -2.10 -0.46
CA ARG A 185 13.44 -0.98 0.15
C ARG A 185 14.34 0.07 0.76
N SER A 186 15.44 -0.35 1.38
CA SER A 186 16.39 0.57 2.00
C SER A 186 17.14 1.35 0.91
N GLU A 187 17.55 0.66 -0.15
CA GLU A 187 18.12 1.26 -1.37
C GLU A 187 17.13 2.24 -2.01
N PHE A 188 15.87 1.81 -2.21
CA PHE A 188 14.82 2.67 -2.74
C PHE A 188 14.63 3.94 -1.91
N LEU A 189 14.46 3.83 -0.59
CA LEU A 189 14.24 4.99 0.28
C LEU A 189 15.45 5.93 0.32
N SER A 190 16.67 5.39 0.23
CA SER A 190 17.89 6.19 0.13
C SER A 190 17.94 6.97 -1.18
N LEU A 191 17.60 6.34 -2.31
CA LEU A 191 17.55 7.02 -3.61
C LEU A 191 16.44 8.07 -3.65
N PHE A 192 15.27 7.74 -3.08
CA PHE A 192 14.15 8.68 -2.96
C PHE A 192 14.50 9.89 -2.07
N TYR A 193 15.35 9.71 -1.06
CA TYR A 193 15.86 10.81 -0.25
C TYR A 193 16.74 11.79 -1.06
N GLU A 194 17.62 11.29 -1.92
CA GLU A 194 18.41 12.14 -2.81
C GLU A 194 17.52 12.90 -3.81
N TYR A 195 16.54 12.22 -4.41
CA TYR A 195 15.51 12.87 -5.22
C TYR A 195 14.84 14.03 -4.47
N ALA A 196 14.42 13.82 -3.23
CA ALA A 196 13.70 14.83 -2.45
C ALA A 196 14.56 16.02 -2.00
N LYS A 197 15.88 15.83 -1.86
CA LYS A 197 16.82 16.94 -1.60
C LYS A 197 16.87 17.90 -2.78
N GLU A 198 16.95 17.34 -3.99
CA GLU A 198 16.95 18.10 -5.23
C GLU A 198 15.57 18.64 -5.58
N ASN A 199 14.52 17.87 -5.27
CA ASN A 199 13.12 18.15 -5.60
C ASN A 199 12.26 18.33 -4.33
N PRO A 200 12.43 19.42 -3.55
CA PRO A 200 11.69 19.64 -2.32
C PRO A 200 10.18 19.67 -2.58
N LYS A 201 9.40 19.02 -1.71
CA LYS A 201 7.95 18.83 -1.92
C LYS A 201 7.62 18.15 -3.26
N GLY A 202 8.57 17.38 -3.77
CA GLY A 202 8.47 16.65 -5.03
C GLY A 202 8.47 17.57 -6.24
N GLN A 203 9.06 18.76 -6.20
CA GLN A 203 9.14 19.72 -7.32
C GLN A 203 10.59 20.14 -7.60
N PRO A 204 10.99 20.42 -8.85
CA PRO A 204 10.12 20.56 -10.04
C PRO A 204 9.80 19.25 -10.76
N LEU A 205 10.69 18.25 -10.70
CA LEU A 205 10.55 17.01 -11.48
C LEU A 205 9.71 15.98 -10.71
N LEU A 206 8.94 15.18 -11.44
CA LEU A 206 8.43 13.90 -10.96
C LEU A 206 9.59 12.90 -10.83
N TRP A 207 9.32 11.79 -10.16
CA TRP A 207 10.35 10.77 -9.87
C TRP A 207 10.93 10.15 -11.14
N SER A 208 10.08 9.74 -12.09
CA SER A 208 10.57 9.16 -13.36
C SER A 208 11.41 10.16 -14.16
N GLU A 209 10.99 11.42 -14.21
CA GLU A 209 11.71 12.48 -14.93
C GLU A 209 13.10 12.73 -14.30
N TRP A 210 13.18 12.69 -12.97
CA TRP A 210 14.44 12.82 -12.26
C TRP A 210 15.36 11.62 -12.47
N LEU A 211 14.82 10.40 -12.50
CA LEU A 211 15.60 9.21 -12.85
C LEU A 211 16.18 9.31 -14.26
N ASP A 212 15.38 9.73 -15.25
CA ASP A 212 15.85 9.89 -16.63
C ASP A 212 16.96 10.94 -16.76
N HIS A 213 16.97 11.97 -15.91
CA HIS A 213 18.02 12.98 -15.88
C HIS A 213 19.31 12.53 -15.18
N ASN A 214 19.24 11.51 -14.31
CA ASN A 214 20.34 11.06 -13.46
C ASN A 214 20.79 9.61 -13.76
N ALA A 215 20.24 8.99 -14.81
CA ALA A 215 20.66 7.70 -15.35
C ALA A 215 21.89 7.85 -16.26
#